data_AF-I2NHS2-F1
#
_entry.id   AF-I2NHS2-F1
#
_cell.length_a   1.000
_cell.length_b   1.000
_cell.length_c   1.000
_cell.angle_alpha   90.00
_cell.angle_beta   90.00
_cell.angle_gamma   90.00
#
_symmetry.space_group_name_H-M   'P 1'
#
loop_
_entity.id
_entity.type
_entity.pdbx_description
1 polymer ?
#
loop_
_entity_poly.entity_id
_entity_poly.type
_entity_poly.pdbx_seq_one_letter_code
_entity_poly.pdbx_strand_id
1 'polypeptide(L)'
;MIPKFRGISIADDSKGKMQYGYPIADGEQAFIINEVVEANEQYITIGSWCPVDQKTIGQSTGLKDKNGKEIFEGDIIRTNAYGCIVNFGEYTYFEDEDTQTTEIGFYLSFLNVKPATYAPFDNYY
;
A
#
# COMPACT_ATOMS: atom_id res chain seq x y z
N MET A 1 -2.99 15.59 2.44
CA MET A 1 -3.93 14.54 2.91
C MET A 1 -3.09 13.49 3.62
N ILE A 2 -3.51 12.98 4.77
CA ILE A 2 -2.79 11.89 5.46
C ILE A 2 -3.19 10.58 4.78
N PRO A 3 -2.24 9.77 4.26
CA PRO A 3 -2.59 8.54 3.58
C PRO A 3 -3.23 7.54 4.55
N LYS A 4 -4.18 6.77 4.04
CA LYS A 4 -4.70 5.58 4.73
C LYS A 4 -3.77 4.41 4.45
N PHE A 5 -3.78 3.45 5.35
CA PHE A 5 -3.06 2.20 5.22
C PHE A 5 -4.00 1.03 5.45
N ARG A 6 -3.51 -0.14 5.06
CA ARG A 6 -4.13 -1.41 5.40
C ARG A 6 -3.09 -2.39 5.92
N GLY A 7 -3.53 -3.44 6.60
CA GLY A 7 -2.68 -4.56 7.01
C GLY A 7 -3.52 -5.80 7.35
N ILE A 8 -2.91 -6.98 7.27
CA ILE A 8 -3.55 -8.24 7.63
C ILE A 8 -3.48 -8.42 9.14
N SER A 9 -4.65 -8.59 9.78
CA SER A 9 -4.75 -8.80 11.23
C SER A 9 -4.05 -10.09 11.66
N ILE A 10 -3.35 -10.00 12.80
CA ILE A 10 -2.77 -11.14 13.52
C ILE A 10 -3.49 -11.45 14.84
N ALA A 11 -4.54 -10.69 15.19
CA ALA A 11 -5.37 -10.96 16.37
C ALA A 11 -6.22 -12.23 16.18
N ASP A 12 -6.45 -12.99 17.24
CA ASP A 12 -7.10 -14.31 17.16
C ASP A 12 -8.52 -14.27 16.57
N ASP A 13 -9.30 -13.23 16.83
CA ASP A 13 -10.70 -13.06 16.38
C ASP A 13 -10.85 -12.58 14.92
N SER A 14 -9.77 -12.06 14.36
CA SER A 14 -9.74 -11.37 13.07
C SER A 14 -8.56 -11.79 12.19
N LYS A 15 -7.83 -12.83 12.59
CA LYS A 15 -6.63 -13.33 11.90
C LYS A 15 -6.87 -13.52 10.40
N GLY A 16 -6.00 -12.94 9.59
CA GLY A 16 -6.09 -13.01 8.14
C GLY A 16 -7.07 -12.02 7.49
N LYS A 17 -7.84 -11.25 8.28
CA LYS A 17 -8.74 -10.22 7.75
C LYS A 17 -7.97 -8.92 7.52
N MET A 18 -8.29 -8.24 6.42
CA MET A 18 -7.74 -6.93 6.11
C MET A 18 -8.32 -5.88 7.05
N GLN A 19 -7.44 -5.10 7.66
CA GLN A 19 -7.76 -3.92 8.47
C GLN A 19 -7.38 -2.68 7.71
N TYR A 20 -8.13 -1.60 7.88
CA TYR A 20 -7.92 -0.32 7.20
C TYR A 20 -7.94 0.81 8.23
N GLY A 21 -7.06 1.79 8.08
CA GLY A 21 -6.96 2.90 9.02
C GLY A 21 -5.60 3.58 8.95
N TYR A 22 -5.08 3.98 10.12
CA TYR A 22 -3.79 4.64 10.26
C TYR A 22 -2.81 3.75 11.02
N PRO A 23 -1.55 3.62 10.58
CA PRO A 23 -0.59 2.73 11.20
C PRO A 23 0.07 3.40 12.41
N ILE A 24 0.26 2.63 13.47
CA ILE A 24 1.27 2.88 14.51
C ILE A 24 2.23 1.69 14.44
N ALA A 25 3.52 1.95 14.23
CA ALA A 25 4.53 0.92 14.16
C ALA A 25 5.80 1.32 14.91
N ASP A 26 6.34 0.38 15.69
CA ASP A 26 7.63 0.51 16.38
C ASP A 26 8.28 -0.88 16.51
N GLY A 27 9.52 -1.01 16.07
CA GLY A 27 10.21 -2.30 15.95
C GLY A 27 9.40 -3.32 15.13
N GLU A 28 9.07 -4.45 15.76
CA GLU A 28 8.24 -5.54 15.18
C GLU A 28 6.74 -5.36 15.46
N GLN A 29 6.35 -4.33 16.20
CA GLN A 29 4.96 -4.08 16.54
C GLN A 29 4.32 -3.16 15.52
N ALA A 30 3.13 -3.55 15.05
CA ALA A 30 2.38 -2.80 14.07
C ALA A 30 0.88 -2.91 14.35
N PHE A 31 0.19 -1.77 14.32
CA PHE A 31 -1.24 -1.66 14.57
C PHE A 31 -1.90 -0.78 13.53
N ILE A 32 -3.09 -1.16 13.09
CA ILE A 32 -4.00 -0.25 12.37
C ILE A 32 -5.00 0.31 13.37
N ILE A 33 -5.08 1.63 13.45
CA ILE A 33 -5.97 2.37 14.36
C ILE A 33 -7.01 3.17 13.59
N ASN A 34 -8.16 3.42 14.22
CA ASN A 34 -9.26 4.19 13.62
C ASN A 34 -9.84 5.29 14.53
N GLU A 35 -9.41 5.35 15.78
CA GLU A 35 -9.96 6.31 16.73
C GLU A 35 -8.93 6.68 17.80
N VAL A 36 -8.67 7.97 17.95
CA VAL A 36 -7.97 8.55 19.11
C VAL A 36 -9.03 9.13 20.01
N VAL A 37 -9.14 8.62 21.24
CA VAL A 37 -10.14 9.04 22.22
C VAL A 37 -9.65 10.27 22.99
N GLU A 38 -8.39 10.24 23.40
CA GLU A 38 -7.73 11.33 24.12
C GLU A 38 -6.26 11.40 23.70
N ALA A 39 -5.73 12.62 23.63
CA ALA A 39 -4.30 12.87 23.51
C ALA A 39 -3.93 14.07 24.36
N ASN A 40 -2.90 13.92 25.18
CA ASN A 40 -2.30 15.00 25.96
C ASN A 40 -0.77 14.89 25.89
N GLU A 41 -0.06 15.75 26.63
CA GLU A 41 1.41 15.82 26.58
C GLU A 41 2.12 14.55 27.10
N GLN A 42 1.42 13.67 27.82
CA GLN A 42 1.99 12.48 28.44
C GLN A 42 1.62 11.18 27.70
N TYR A 43 0.42 11.11 27.11
CA TYR A 43 -0.07 9.89 26.47
C TYR A 43 -1.14 10.13 25.41
N ILE A 44 -1.39 9.07 24.65
CA ILE A 44 -2.46 8.95 23.66
C ILE A 44 -3.28 7.70 24.01
N THR A 45 -4.60 7.81 24.03
CA THR A 45 -5.53 6.70 24.20
C THR A 45 -6.19 6.37 22.87
N ILE A 46 -6.02 5.12 22.41
CA ILE A 46 -6.59 4.63 21.16
C ILE A 46 -7.88 3.84 21.44
N GLY A 47 -9.00 4.28 20.84
CA GLY A 47 -10.32 3.67 21.04
C GLY A 47 -10.52 2.40 20.22
N SER A 48 -9.97 2.37 19.01
CA SER A 48 -10.07 1.24 18.09
C SER A 48 -8.73 0.96 17.45
N TRP A 49 -8.18 -0.22 17.68
CA TRP A 49 -6.91 -0.69 17.13
C TRP A 49 -6.95 -2.19 16.84
N CYS A 50 -6.12 -2.63 15.89
CA CYS A 50 -5.93 -4.03 15.57
C CYS A 50 -4.45 -4.30 15.28
N PRO A 51 -3.82 -5.31 15.92
CA PRO A 51 -2.45 -5.70 15.58
C PRO A 51 -2.41 -6.34 14.20
N VAL A 52 -1.44 -5.97 13.38
CA VAL A 52 -1.28 -6.45 12.00
C VAL A 52 0.13 -6.96 11.75
N ASP A 53 0.28 -7.81 10.73
CA ASP A 53 1.60 -8.18 10.22
C ASP A 53 2.23 -6.96 9.52
N GLN A 54 3.34 -6.46 10.05
CA GLN A 54 4.08 -5.32 9.53
C GLN A 54 4.43 -5.47 8.04
N LYS A 55 4.70 -6.70 7.57
CA LYS A 55 5.06 -6.97 6.16
C LYS A 55 3.89 -6.82 5.20
N THR A 56 2.68 -6.73 5.73
CA THR A 56 1.44 -6.60 4.97
C THR A 56 0.88 -5.18 5.01
N ILE A 57 1.58 -4.26 5.68
CA ILE A 57 1.22 -2.85 5.68
C ILE A 57 1.41 -2.32 4.27
N GLY A 58 0.34 -1.77 3.71
CA GLY A 58 0.36 -1.13 2.39
C GLY A 58 -0.30 0.24 2.43
N GLN A 59 0.36 1.24 1.85
CA GLN A 59 -0.17 2.58 1.74
C GLN A 59 -1.28 2.65 0.66
N SER A 60 -2.33 3.44 0.92
CA SER A 60 -3.32 3.78 -0.10
C SER A 60 -2.71 4.66 -1.19
N THR A 61 -3.08 4.38 -2.43
CA THR A 61 -2.77 5.23 -3.59
C THR A 61 -3.71 6.44 -3.69
N GLY A 62 -4.85 6.41 -2.99
CA GLY A 62 -5.96 7.36 -3.18
C GLY A 62 -6.78 7.13 -4.45
N LEU A 63 -6.35 6.23 -5.35
CA LEU A 63 -7.07 5.85 -6.55
C LEU A 63 -8.00 4.67 -6.28
N LYS A 64 -9.02 4.55 -7.13
CA LYS A 64 -10.00 3.46 -7.11
C LYS A 64 -9.97 2.70 -8.41
N ASP A 65 -10.17 1.39 -8.34
CA ASP A 65 -10.39 0.56 -9.51
C ASP A 65 -11.75 0.87 -10.18
N LYS A 66 -12.01 0.22 -11.31
CA LYS A 66 -13.28 0.36 -12.06
C LYS A 66 -14.54 0.01 -11.26
N ASN A 67 -14.41 -0.69 -10.13
CA ASN A 67 -15.52 -1.07 -9.26
C ASN A 67 -15.64 -0.12 -8.06
N GLY A 68 -14.85 0.95 -8.01
CA GLY A 68 -14.82 1.90 -6.90
C GLY A 68 -14.07 1.40 -5.66
N LYS A 69 -13.33 0.28 -5.77
CA LYS A 69 -12.49 -0.25 -4.69
C LYS A 69 -11.16 0.49 -4.67
N GLU A 70 -10.79 1.03 -3.51
CA GLU A 70 -9.51 1.73 -3.32
C GLU A 70 -8.33 0.77 -3.52
N ILE A 71 -7.29 1.26 -4.22
CA ILE A 71 -6.07 0.52 -4.55
C ILE A 71 -4.99 0.89 -3.54
N PHE A 72 -4.32 -0.13 -3.03
CA PHE A 72 -3.22 0.02 -2.07
C PHE A 72 -1.97 -0.67 -2.60
N GLU A 73 -0.83 -0.32 -2.03
CA GLU A 73 0.41 -1.08 -2.17
C GLU A 73 0.17 -2.58 -1.90
N GLY A 74 0.84 -3.41 -2.71
CA GLY A 74 0.70 -4.86 -2.72
C GLY A 74 -0.54 -5.38 -3.46
N ASP A 75 -1.46 -4.53 -3.93
CA ASP A 75 -2.57 -4.99 -4.76
C ASP A 75 -2.09 -5.52 -6.11
N ILE A 76 -2.72 -6.61 -6.55
CA ILE A 76 -2.60 -7.10 -7.92
C ILE A 76 -3.72 -6.48 -8.73
N ILE A 77 -3.35 -5.68 -9.73
CA ILE A 77 -4.28 -5.09 -10.68
C ILE A 77 -4.07 -5.71 -12.06
N ARG A 78 -5.09 -5.61 -12.91
CA ARG A 78 -5.01 -6.06 -14.30
C ARG A 78 -5.19 -4.87 -15.22
N THR A 79 -4.16 -4.57 -16.01
CA THR A 79 -4.26 -3.67 -17.16
C THR A 79 -4.86 -4.42 -18.35
N ASN A 80 -5.02 -3.75 -19.49
CA ASN A 80 -5.58 -4.38 -20.69
C ASN A 80 -4.80 -5.62 -21.16
N ALA A 81 -3.49 -5.68 -20.87
CA ALA A 81 -2.62 -6.74 -21.37
C ALA A 81 -1.92 -7.56 -20.25
N TYR A 82 -1.74 -7.01 -19.05
CA TYR A 82 -0.88 -7.62 -18.03
C TYR A 82 -1.47 -7.58 -16.63
N GLY A 83 -1.07 -8.54 -15.80
CA GLY A 83 -1.23 -8.46 -14.35
C GLY A 83 -0.03 -7.70 -13.77
N CYS A 84 -0.28 -6.77 -12.85
CA CYS A 84 0.75 -5.94 -12.25
C CYS A 84 0.59 -5.89 -10.73
N ILE A 85 1.70 -5.77 -9.99
CA ILE A 85 1.69 -5.46 -8.56
C ILE A 85 1.91 -3.96 -8.39
N VAL A 86 1.08 -3.33 -7.56
CA VAL A 86 1.27 -1.94 -7.13
C VAL A 86 2.33 -1.87 -6.04
N ASN A 87 3.40 -1.11 -6.25
CA ASN A 87 4.48 -0.93 -5.29
C ASN A 87 4.70 0.55 -5.00
N PHE A 88 5.37 0.87 -3.90
CA PHE A 88 5.84 2.22 -3.58
C PHE A 88 7.34 2.18 -3.30
N GLY A 89 8.09 3.13 -3.84
CA GLY A 89 9.54 3.24 -3.63
C GLY A 89 10.28 3.70 -4.87
N GLU A 90 11.59 3.45 -4.87
CA GLU A 90 12.44 3.69 -6.04
C GLU A 90 12.20 2.62 -7.10
N TYR A 91 12.08 3.04 -8.36
CA TYR A 91 11.94 2.17 -9.50
C TYR A 91 12.63 2.77 -10.72
N THR A 92 12.98 1.90 -11.67
CA THR A 92 13.64 2.31 -12.91
C THR A 92 12.91 1.75 -14.10
N TYR A 93 12.60 2.60 -15.07
CA TYR A 93 11.89 2.24 -16.30
C TYR A 93 12.57 2.86 -17.52
N PHE A 94 12.17 2.42 -18.70
CA PHE A 94 12.63 2.96 -19.97
C PHE A 94 11.53 3.85 -20.56
N GLU A 95 11.84 5.12 -20.81
CA GLU A 95 10.93 6.04 -21.50
C GLU A 95 10.89 5.74 -23.01
N ASP A 96 12.03 5.34 -23.56
CA ASP A 96 12.24 4.86 -24.93
C ASP A 96 13.36 3.80 -24.97
N GLU A 97 13.79 3.36 -26.16
CA GLU A 97 14.75 2.25 -26.30
C GLU A 97 16.10 2.49 -25.60
N ASP A 98 16.50 3.76 -25.40
CA ASP A 98 17.84 4.11 -24.89
C ASP A 98 17.81 4.95 -23.60
N THR A 99 16.65 5.47 -23.19
CA THR A 99 16.54 6.39 -22.05
C THR A 99 15.99 5.67 -20.82
N GLN A 100 16.89 5.38 -19.88
CA GLN A 100 16.56 4.82 -18.57
C GLN A 100 16.34 5.94 -17.56
N THR A 101 15.17 5.94 -16.90
CA THR A 101 14.79 6.93 -15.89
C THR A 101 14.53 6.24 -14.55
N THR A 102 15.05 6.82 -13.47
CA THR A 102 14.81 6.37 -12.09
C THR A 102 13.97 7.41 -11.36
N GLU A 103 12.91 6.96 -10.71
CA GLU A 103 11.97 7.78 -9.97
C GLU A 103 11.63 7.17 -8.62
N ILE A 104 10.99 7.95 -7.76
CA ILE A 104 10.48 7.50 -6.46
C ILE A 104 8.99 7.82 -6.39
N GLY A 105 8.17 6.80 -6.14
CA GLY A 105 6.72 6.97 -6.06
C GLY A 105 5.98 5.63 -6.08
N PHE A 106 4.68 5.67 -6.37
CA PHE A 106 3.96 4.46 -6.74
C PHE A 106 4.38 4.02 -8.14
N TYR A 107 4.49 2.71 -8.36
CA TYR A 107 4.79 2.13 -9.67
C TYR A 107 4.15 0.75 -9.84
N LEU A 108 4.06 0.29 -11.09
CA LEU A 108 3.58 -1.04 -11.45
C LEU A 108 4.73 -1.98 -11.79
N SER A 109 4.76 -3.14 -11.14
CA SER A 109 5.66 -4.25 -11.50
C SER A 109 4.90 -5.29 -12.31
N PHE A 110 5.31 -5.51 -13.56
CA PHE A 110 4.59 -6.38 -14.49
C PHE A 110 4.89 -7.86 -14.21
N LEU A 111 3.84 -8.67 -14.06
CA LEU A 111 3.95 -10.09 -13.81
C LEU A 111 4.19 -10.86 -15.11
N ASN A 112 5.06 -11.88 -15.04
CA ASN A 112 5.36 -12.81 -16.14
C ASN A 112 5.97 -12.15 -17.39
N VAL A 113 6.57 -10.95 -17.27
CA VAL A 113 7.34 -10.30 -18.33
C VAL A 113 8.83 -10.51 -18.07
N LYS A 114 9.60 -10.80 -19.14
CA LYS A 114 11.06 -10.92 -19.08
C LYS A 114 11.69 -10.03 -20.16
N PRO A 115 12.59 -9.09 -19.79
CA PRO A 115 13.01 -8.72 -18.43
C PRO A 115 11.86 -8.14 -17.59
N ALA A 116 12.03 -8.07 -16.26
CA ALA A 116 11.03 -7.42 -15.40
C ALA A 116 10.86 -5.97 -15.86
N THR A 117 9.62 -5.58 -16.12
CA THR A 117 9.28 -4.23 -16.57
C THR A 117 8.56 -3.51 -15.44
N TYR A 118 8.95 -2.26 -15.23
CA TYR A 118 8.29 -1.35 -14.31
C TYR A 118 7.71 -0.21 -15.11
N ALA A 119 6.64 0.39 -14.60
CA ALA A 119 6.11 1.60 -15.21
C ALA A 119 5.54 2.56 -14.16
N PRO A 120 5.54 3.87 -14.44
CA PRO A 120 4.94 4.87 -13.58
C PRO A 120 3.50 4.53 -13.21
N PHE A 121 3.11 4.81 -11.97
CA PHE A 121 1.72 4.64 -11.52
C PHE A 121 0.88 5.85 -11.90
N ASP A 122 0.76 6.09 -13.20
CA ASP A 122 -0.02 7.18 -13.76
C ASP A 122 -1.38 6.69 -14.27
N ASN A 123 -2.26 7.64 -14.59
CA ASN A 123 -3.56 7.33 -15.17
C ASN A 123 -3.38 6.69 -16.55
N TYR A 124 -3.36 5.36 -16.60
CA TYR A 124 -3.56 4.61 -17.82
C TYR A 124 -5.04 4.75 -18.24
N TYR A 125 -5.34 5.79 -19.03
CA TYR A 125 -6.61 5.91 -19.76
C TYR A 125 -6.56 5.11 -21.06
#